data_AF-A0A9D6PFP0-F1
#
_entry.id   AF-A0A9D6PFP0-F1
#
_cell.length_a   1.000
_cell.length_b   1.000
_cell.length_c   1.000
_cell.angle_alpha   90.00
_cell.angle_beta   90.00
_cell.angle_gamma   90.00
#
_symmetry.space_group_name_H-M   'P 1'
#
loop_
_entity.id
_entity.type
_entity.pdbx_description
1 polymer ?
#
loop_
_entity_poly.entity_id
_entity_poly.type
_entity_poly.pdbx_seq_one_letter_code
_entity_poly.pdbx_strand_id
1 'polypeptide(L)'
;MNSGDVLSQAVEHSGVVYLAGLTADDTKADIEGQTRQVLDKIDAILAKMGTDKSKLLSATLYFTRIGDKAAANEVWKAWLGKHQRPARAGV
;
A
#
# COMPACT_ATOMS: atom_id res chain seq x y z
N MET A 1 8.95 15.88 -3.96
CA MET A 1 8.58 14.52 -4.38
C MET A 1 9.10 14.28 -5.77
N ASN A 2 9.61 13.09 -6.06
CA ASN A 2 10.10 12.77 -7.40
C ASN A 2 8.92 12.48 -8.32
N SER A 3 8.41 13.52 -8.97
CA SER A 3 7.60 13.38 -10.17
C SER A 3 8.53 12.92 -11.28
N GLY A 4 8.35 11.70 -11.79
CA GLY A 4 9.02 11.24 -12.99
C GLY A 4 8.29 11.70 -14.25
N ASP A 5 8.84 11.36 -15.42
CA ASP A 5 8.27 11.73 -16.73
C ASP A 5 6.90 11.06 -17.00
N VAL A 6 6.64 9.91 -16.37
CA VAL A 6 5.41 9.12 -16.58
C VAL A 6 4.46 9.22 -15.38
N LEU A 7 4.98 9.19 -14.15
CA LEU A 7 4.15 9.18 -12.94
C LEU A 7 4.85 9.86 -11.76
N SER A 8 4.02 10.32 -10.81
CA SER A 8 4.44 10.67 -9.45
C SER A 8 4.13 9.51 -8.51
N GLN A 9 5.05 9.17 -7.61
CA GLN A 9 4.80 8.13 -6.59
C GLN A 9 3.68 8.52 -5.62
N ALA A 10 3.55 9.81 -5.33
CA ALA A 10 2.46 10.38 -4.57
C ALA A 10 2.12 11.78 -5.07
N VAL A 11 0.85 12.15 -4.94
CA VAL A 11 0.33 13.49 -5.23
C VAL A 11 -0.54 13.91 -4.06
N GLU A 12 -0.38 15.15 -3.59
CA GLU A 12 -1.26 15.73 -2.59
C GLU A 12 -2.19 16.75 -3.23
N HIS A 13 -3.47 16.69 -2.88
CA HIS A 13 -4.43 17.72 -3.21
C HIS A 13 -5.35 17.97 -2.01
N SER A 14 -5.38 19.22 -1.52
CA SER A 14 -6.25 19.64 -0.42
C SER A 14 -6.15 18.74 0.83
N GLY A 15 -4.93 18.34 1.20
CA GLY A 15 -4.65 17.48 2.36
C GLY A 15 -4.95 15.98 2.15
N VAL A 16 -5.39 15.58 0.95
CA VAL A 16 -5.55 14.17 0.58
C VAL A 16 -4.35 13.71 -0.24
N VAL A 17 -3.74 12.62 0.20
CA VAL A 17 -2.57 12.02 -0.43
C VAL A 17 -3.01 10.82 -1.27
N TYR A 18 -2.69 10.86 -2.56
CA TYR A 18 -2.91 9.77 -3.51
C TYR A 18 -1.58 9.09 -3.81
N LEU A 19 -1.52 7.78 -3.65
CA LEU A 19 -0.34 6.97 -3.99
C LEU A 19 -0.52 6.36 -5.39
N ALA A 20 0.57 6.25 -6.14
CA ALA A 20 0.62 5.43 -7.34
C ALA A 20 0.45 3.94 -7.00
N GLY A 21 0.27 3.10 -8.03
CA GLY A 21 0.35 1.65 -7.86
C GLY A 21 1.73 1.23 -7.38
N LEU A 22 1.78 0.41 -6.32
CA LEU A 22 3.03 -0.06 -5.72
C LEU A 22 3.12 -1.58 -5.83
N THR A 23 4.30 -2.06 -6.24
CA THR A 23 4.63 -3.48 -6.35
C THR A 23 5.85 -3.81 -5.50
N ALA A 24 6.03 -5.09 -5.17
CA ALA A 24 7.26 -5.57 -4.54
C ALA A 24 8.46 -5.37 -5.49
N ASP A 25 9.65 -5.12 -4.92
CA ASP A 25 10.90 -5.10 -5.72
C ASP A 25 11.39 -6.52 -5.98
N ASP A 26 11.36 -7.37 -4.94
CA ASP A 26 11.59 -8.80 -5.09
C ASP A 26 10.28 -9.52 -5.38
N THR A 27 10.04 -9.77 -6.67
CA THR A 27 8.89 -10.52 -7.19
C THR A 27 9.06 -12.04 -7.07
N LYS A 28 10.21 -12.53 -6.59
CA LYS A 28 10.44 -13.96 -6.31
C LYS A 28 10.06 -14.34 -4.88
N ALA A 29 9.89 -13.36 -3.99
CA ALA A 29 9.35 -13.58 -2.67
C ALA A 29 7.93 -14.17 -2.73
N ASP A 30 7.51 -14.85 -1.66
CA ASP A 30 6.14 -15.30 -1.53
C ASP A 30 5.16 -14.12 -1.37
N ILE A 31 3.85 -14.40 -1.43
CA ILE A 31 2.84 -13.34 -1.35
C ILE A 31 2.99 -12.50 -0.07
N GLU A 32 3.34 -13.13 1.05
CA GLU A 32 3.50 -12.39 2.29
C GLU A 32 4.71 -11.45 2.25
N GLY A 33 5.84 -11.92 1.74
CA GLY A 33 7.05 -11.12 1.55
C GLY A 33 6.81 -9.97 0.57
N GLN A 34 6.12 -10.23 -0.54
CA GLN A 34 5.74 -9.17 -1.49
C GLN A 34 4.77 -8.16 -0.85
N THR A 35 3.79 -8.63 -0.07
CA THR A 35 2.84 -7.76 0.64
C THR A 35 3.58 -6.88 1.64
N ARG A 36 4.51 -7.43 2.44
CA ARG A 36 5.33 -6.66 3.39
C ARG A 36 6.12 -5.56 2.68
N GLN A 37 6.80 -5.88 1.58
CA GLN A 37 7.54 -4.88 0.79
C GLN A 37 6.65 -3.73 0.30
N VAL A 38 5.46 -4.03 -0.22
CA VAL A 38 4.52 -2.99 -0.67
C VAL A 38 4.06 -2.11 0.49
N LEU A 39 3.74 -2.71 1.65
CA LEU A 39 3.31 -1.98 2.84
C LEU A 39 4.43 -1.11 3.43
N ASP A 40 5.67 -1.58 3.42
CA ASP A 40 6.84 -0.78 3.83
C ASP A 40 7.05 0.42 2.92
N LYS A 41 6.86 0.26 1.61
CA LYS A 41 6.87 1.37 0.65
C LYS A 41 5.76 2.37 0.92
N ILE A 42 4.55 1.89 1.22
CA ILE A 42 3.42 2.74 1.61
C ILE A 42 3.79 3.57 2.85
N ASP A 43 4.28 2.94 3.92
CA ASP A 43 4.70 3.65 5.14
C ASP A 43 5.78 4.71 4.85
N ALA A 44 6.80 4.37 4.04
CA ALA A 44 7.85 5.29 3.67
C ALA A 44 7.34 6.50 2.85
N ILE A 45 6.36 6.28 1.97
CA ILE A 45 5.74 7.36 1.20
C ILE A 45 4.87 8.22 2.12
N LEU A 46 3.97 7.63 2.91
CA LEU A 46 3.08 8.36 3.83
C LEU A 46 3.89 9.24 4.79
N ALA A 47 4.99 8.71 5.35
CA ALA A 47 5.88 9.47 6.23
C ALA A 47 6.49 10.70 5.54
N LYS A 48 6.91 10.58 4.27
CA LYS A 48 7.41 11.72 3.46
C LYS A 48 6.33 12.77 3.20
N MET A 49 5.06 12.39 3.26
CA MET A 49 3.89 13.26 3.10
C MET A 49 3.38 13.83 4.44
N GLY A 50 4.05 13.55 5.56
CA GLY A 50 3.59 13.99 6.88
C GLY A 50 2.29 13.31 7.36
N THR A 51 2.00 12.12 6.84
CA THR A 51 0.84 11.30 7.21
C THR A 51 1.27 9.87 7.52
N ASP A 52 0.32 9.01 7.86
CA ASP A 52 0.58 7.62 8.24
C ASP A 52 -0.63 6.71 7.97
N LYS A 53 -0.43 5.40 8.13
CA LYS A 53 -1.43 4.37 7.85
C LYS A 53 -2.71 4.45 8.70
N SER A 54 -2.71 5.19 9.81
CA SER A 54 -3.93 5.42 10.60
C SER A 54 -4.93 6.33 9.91
N LYS A 55 -4.50 7.08 8.88
CA LYS A 55 -5.32 8.05 8.11
C LYS A 55 -5.69 7.55 6.71
N LEU A 56 -5.59 6.25 6.45
CA LEU A 56 -5.98 5.69 5.16
C LEU A 56 -7.49 5.86 4.93
N LEU A 57 -7.84 6.36 3.75
CA LEU A 57 -9.24 6.51 3.33
C LEU A 57 -9.71 5.28 2.55
N SER A 58 -8.92 4.88 1.54
CA SER A 58 -9.22 3.73 0.67
C SER A 58 -7.96 2.96 0.28
N ALA A 59 -8.12 1.67 -0.02
CA ALA A 59 -7.07 0.82 -0.58
C ALA A 59 -7.65 -0.18 -1.59
N THR A 60 -7.02 -0.27 -2.77
CA THR A 60 -7.36 -1.26 -3.79
C THR A 60 -6.17 -2.19 -3.96
N LEU A 61 -6.38 -3.48 -3.72
CA LEU A 61 -5.36 -4.50 -3.91
C LEU A 61 -5.69 -5.32 -5.14
N TYR A 62 -4.70 -5.49 -6.00
CA TYR A 62 -4.78 -6.32 -7.19
C TYR A 62 -3.94 -7.57 -6.97
N PHE A 63 -4.57 -8.73 -7.08
CA PHE A 63 -3.91 -10.02 -6.96
C PHE A 63 -3.78 -10.68 -8.33
N THR A 64 -2.57 -11.16 -8.66
CA THR A 64 -2.37 -12.00 -9.84
C THR A 64 -3.03 -13.37 -9.70
N ARG A 65 -3.14 -13.85 -8.45
CA ARG A 65 -3.79 -15.10 -8.07
C ARG A 65 -4.69 -14.86 -6.87
N ILE A 66 -5.99 -15.04 -7.04
CA ILE A 66 -6.95 -14.80 -5.97
C ILE A 66 -6.76 -15.72 -4.75
N GLY A 67 -6.14 -16.89 -4.95
CA GLY A 67 -5.79 -17.83 -3.88
C GLY A 67 -4.83 -17.25 -2.83
N ASP A 68 -4.06 -16.24 -3.19
CA ASP A 68 -3.05 -15.64 -2.32
C ASP A 68 -3.64 -14.58 -1.37
N LYS A 69 -4.91 -14.20 -1.60
CA LYS A 69 -5.63 -13.15 -0.86
C LYS A 69 -5.67 -13.40 0.65
N ALA A 70 -5.82 -14.65 1.08
CA ALA A 70 -5.89 -14.99 2.50
C ALA A 70 -4.58 -14.69 3.23
N ALA A 71 -3.44 -15.12 2.68
CA ALA A 71 -2.13 -14.86 3.26
C ALA A 71 -1.78 -13.36 3.25
N ALA A 72 -2.06 -12.65 2.14
CA ALA A 72 -1.89 -11.20 2.08
C ALA A 72 -2.76 -10.45 3.12
N ASN A 73 -3.95 -10.97 3.42
CA ASN A 73 -4.82 -10.39 4.45
C ASN A 73 -4.24 -10.52 5.86
N GLU A 74 -3.54 -11.60 6.18
CA GLU A 74 -2.88 -11.73 7.48
C GLU A 74 -1.80 -10.66 7.67
N VAL A 75 -0.96 -10.48 6.65
CA VAL A 75 0.07 -9.42 6.65
C VAL A 75 -0.56 -8.03 6.74
N TRP A 76 -1.61 -7.76 5.94
CA TRP A 76 -2.34 -6.49 5.98
C TRP A 76 -2.91 -6.18 7.38
N LYS A 77 -3.54 -7.18 8.03
CA LYS A 77 -4.11 -7.02 9.37
C LYS A 77 -3.02 -6.73 10.39
N ALA A 78 -1.91 -7.46 10.34
CA ALA A 78 -0.77 -7.26 11.23
C ALA A 78 -0.19 -5.85 11.06
N TRP A 79 -0.03 -5.39 9.82
CA TRP A 79 0.52 -4.08 9.50
C TRP A 79 -0.36 -2.91 9.97
N LEU A 80 -1.69 -3.01 9.82
CA LEU A 80 -2.63 -2.00 10.36
C LEU A 80 -2.74 -2.05 11.88
N GLY A 81 -2.51 -3.22 12.49
CA GLY A 81 -2.63 -3.40 13.93
C GLY A 81 -4.01 -2.98 14.46
N LYS A 82 -4.01 -2.00 15.38
CA LYS A 82 -5.22 -1.48 16.05
C LYS A 82 -5.83 -0.25 15.35
N HIS A 83 -5.24 0.23 14.25
CA HIS A 83 -5.74 1.42 13.55
C HIS A 83 -7.07 1.16 12.85
N GLN A 84 -7.82 2.23 12.61
CA GLN A 84 -9.06 2.16 11.84
C GLN A 84 -8.77 1.66 10.41
N ARG A 85 -9.64 0.78 9.92
CA ARG A 85 -9.46 0.17 8.60
C ARG A 85 -10.03 1.09 7.51
N PRO A 86 -9.33 1.28 6.38
CA PRO A 86 -9.87 2.04 5.25
C PRO A 86 -10.98 1.26 4.54
N ALA A 87 -11.74 1.95 3.68
CA ALA A 87 -12.52 1.28 2.65
C ALA A 87 -11.56 0.43 1.79
N ARG A 88 -11.90 -0.83 1.49
CA ARG A 88 -10.96 -1.73 0.83
C ARG A 88 -11.61 -2.63 -0.20
N ALA A 89 -10.99 -2.72 -1.38
CA ALA A 89 -11.29 -3.71 -2.40
C ALA A 89 -10.07 -4.64 -2.60
N GLY A 90 -10.34 -5.91 -2.90
CA GLY A 90 -9.30 -6.90 -3.22
C GLY A 90 -9.80 -7.80 -4.33
N VAL A 91 -9.25 -7.61 -5.52
CA VAL A 91 -9.68 -8.21 -6.80
C VAL A 91 -8.60 -9.05 -7.43
#